data_AF-A0AB32WU06-F1
#
_entry.id   AF-A0AB32WU06-F1
#
_cell.length_a   1.000
_cell.length_b   1.000
_cell.length_c   1.000
_cell.angle_alpha   90.00
_cell.angle_beta   90.00
_cell.angle_gamma   90.00
#
_symmetry.space_group_name_H-M   'P 1'
#
loop_
_entity.id
_entity.type
_entity.pdbx_description
1 polymer ?
#
loop_
_entity_poly.entity_id
_entity_poly.type
_entity_poly.pdbx_seq_one_letter_code
_entity_poly.pdbx_strand_id
1 'polypeptide(L)'
;MKMKPLAQALHVPPQTIVSSCPIYLLPPSHSISLLQNRRISRIFCSSKTIEEKGSKPDYKPGILDHFFINSFRNKLVKVRILKSLFRPFLLELYKILIAPIDGGKVAAVMVARVTVLTCQWLMGTSNVNSVDLPDGTSCNSGVFVERCKYLEESKCVGICINTCKLPTQSFFKDCMGVPLVMEPNFSDYSCQFKFGVFPPLPENDAALKEPCLDICPIANKRREIQRNVDVMKCPKA
;
A
#
# COMPACT_ATOMS: atom_id res chain seq x y z
N MET A 1 -29.40 -47.48 -3.34
CA MET A 1 -29.97 -47.15 -2.02
C MET A 1 -29.56 -45.73 -1.66
N LYS A 2 -30.51 -44.80 -1.67
CA LYS A 2 -30.36 -43.41 -1.21
C LYS A 2 -30.35 -43.39 0.32
N MET A 3 -29.54 -42.53 0.93
CA MET A 3 -29.91 -41.75 2.11
C MET A 3 -28.83 -40.68 2.45
N LYS A 4 -29.18 -39.41 2.23
CA LYS A 4 -28.76 -38.24 3.03
C LYS A 4 -29.91 -37.96 4.05
N PRO A 5 -29.85 -36.89 4.87
CA PRO A 5 -28.96 -36.60 5.99
C PRO A 5 -29.80 -36.45 7.29
N LEU A 6 -29.18 -36.20 8.45
CA LEU A 6 -29.92 -35.75 9.63
C LEU A 6 -29.20 -34.59 10.32
N ALA A 7 -29.97 -33.53 10.51
CA ALA A 7 -29.63 -32.25 11.14
C ALA A 7 -30.27 -32.17 12.52
N GLN A 8 -29.59 -31.49 13.46
CA GLN A 8 -30.11 -30.89 14.71
C GLN A 8 -28.99 -29.89 15.12
N ALA A 9 -29.11 -28.55 15.05
CA ALA A 9 -30.00 -27.60 15.77
C ALA A 9 -30.03 -27.89 17.28
N LEU A 10 -29.72 -27.01 18.24
CA LEU A 10 -29.53 -25.56 18.40
C LEU A 10 -28.97 -25.37 19.83
N HIS A 11 -28.10 -24.36 20.07
CA HIS A 11 -28.27 -23.32 21.12
C HIS A 11 -26.97 -22.54 21.38
N VAL A 12 -27.01 -21.27 20.98
CA VAL A 12 -26.09 -20.18 21.36
C VAL A 12 -26.72 -19.43 22.53
N PRO A 13 -25.95 -19.06 23.57
CA PRO A 13 -26.31 -17.95 24.46
C PRO A 13 -25.14 -16.93 24.57
N PRO A 14 -25.35 -15.72 25.14
CA PRO A 14 -25.52 -14.48 24.38
C PRO A 14 -24.33 -13.53 24.48
N GLN A 15 -24.26 -12.58 23.54
CA GLN A 15 -23.41 -11.41 23.63
C GLN A 15 -24.09 -10.31 24.46
N THR A 16 -23.31 -9.65 25.31
CA THR A 16 -23.73 -8.41 25.98
C THR A 16 -22.87 -7.25 25.50
N ILE A 17 -23.57 -6.24 24.99
CA ILE A 17 -23.11 -5.00 24.38
C ILE A 17 -23.09 -3.90 25.44
N VAL A 18 -22.05 -3.05 25.43
CA VAL A 18 -22.09 -1.65 25.93
C VAL A 18 -21.31 -0.83 24.90
N SER A 19 -21.96 -0.25 23.89
CA SER A 19 -22.66 1.04 23.84
C SER A 19 -21.79 2.27 24.13
N SER A 20 -21.42 2.98 23.06
CA SER A 20 -21.69 4.41 22.91
C SER A 20 -21.40 4.88 21.47
N CYS A 21 -22.46 5.04 20.68
CA CYS A 21 -22.49 5.98 19.56
C CYS A 21 -22.79 7.38 20.12
N PRO A 22 -22.42 8.45 19.37
CA PRO A 22 -23.51 9.11 18.65
C PRO A 22 -23.17 9.53 17.21
N ILE A 23 -24.07 9.15 16.31
CA ILE A 23 -24.79 10.01 15.34
C ILE A 23 -23.95 10.77 14.31
N TYR A 24 -24.04 10.34 13.05
CA TYR A 24 -24.35 11.25 11.93
C TYR A 24 -25.35 10.59 10.97
N LEU A 25 -26.54 11.21 10.92
CA LEU A 25 -27.64 10.95 10.01
C LEU A 25 -27.35 11.56 8.62
N LEU A 26 -27.68 10.82 7.55
CA LEU A 26 -28.32 11.35 6.32
C LEU A 26 -29.86 11.27 6.54
N PRO A 27 -30.78 11.93 5.78
CA PRO A 27 -30.75 12.47 4.39
C PRO A 27 -31.60 13.80 4.28
N PRO A 28 -32.38 14.20 3.21
CA PRO A 28 -32.46 13.89 1.76
C PRO A 28 -32.53 15.15 0.82
N SER A 29 -32.67 14.90 -0.48
CA SER A 29 -32.92 15.84 -1.59
C SER A 29 -34.28 16.57 -1.53
N HIS A 30 -34.37 17.86 -1.90
CA HIS A 30 -35.37 18.49 -2.79
C HIS A 30 -35.17 20.03 -2.88
N SER A 31 -35.71 20.61 -3.95
CA SER A 31 -35.47 21.92 -4.56
C SER A 31 -36.19 23.15 -3.93
N ILE A 32 -35.51 24.31 -4.05
CA ILE A 32 -36.02 25.66 -4.40
C ILE A 32 -36.80 26.51 -3.36
N SER A 33 -36.19 27.68 -3.09
CA SER A 33 -36.76 29.03 -2.84
C SER A 33 -37.30 29.39 -1.45
N LEU A 34 -36.67 30.37 -0.79
CA LEU A 34 -37.06 31.80 -0.76
C LEU A 34 -36.43 32.51 0.46
N LEU A 35 -35.79 33.67 0.18
CA LEU A 35 -35.62 34.85 1.06
C LEU A 35 -34.64 34.67 2.26
N GLN A 36 -33.77 35.59 2.65
CA GLN A 36 -33.45 36.94 2.22
C GLN A 36 -32.15 37.33 2.96
N ASN A 37 -31.17 37.83 2.21
CA ASN A 37 -30.43 39.06 2.53
C ASN A 37 -29.78 39.23 3.92
N ARG A 38 -28.44 39.12 4.01
CA ARG A 38 -27.54 40.23 4.44
C ARG A 38 -26.07 39.78 4.60
N ARG A 39 -25.16 40.55 3.98
CA ARG A 39 -23.72 40.62 4.27
C ARG A 39 -23.46 41.29 5.63
N ILE A 40 -22.30 41.02 6.25
CA ILE A 40 -21.41 41.86 7.11
C ILE A 40 -20.59 40.86 7.98
N SER A 41 -19.35 40.51 7.62
CA SER A 41 -18.05 41.10 8.04
C SER A 41 -17.66 40.93 9.53
N ARG A 42 -16.64 40.07 9.74
CA ARG A 42 -15.39 40.18 10.55
C ARG A 42 -15.41 40.54 12.06
N ILE A 43 -14.43 39.96 12.78
CA ILE A 43 -13.79 40.35 14.09
C ILE A 43 -14.52 39.76 15.34
N PHE A 44 -13.90 39.15 16.36
CA PHE A 44 -12.51 38.87 16.81
C PHE A 44 -12.61 37.72 17.84
N CYS A 45 -11.55 36.93 18.05
CA CYS A 45 -11.15 36.61 19.43
C CYS A 45 -9.68 36.19 19.51
N SER A 46 -9.02 36.82 20.48
CA SER A 46 -7.59 36.93 20.72
C SER A 46 -7.00 35.68 21.39
N SER A 47 -5.83 35.23 20.94
CA SER A 47 -4.89 34.45 21.74
C SER A 47 -3.51 35.10 21.69
N LYS A 48 -2.97 35.38 22.87
CA LYS A 48 -1.73 36.12 23.13
C LYS A 48 -0.50 35.39 22.57
N THR A 49 0.41 36.19 22.01
CA THR A 49 1.80 35.89 21.68
C THR A 49 2.67 35.74 22.94
N ILE A 50 3.54 34.73 22.96
CA ILE A 50 4.78 34.73 23.75
C ILE A 50 5.91 34.73 22.72
N GLU A 51 6.74 35.77 22.76
CA GLU A 51 7.97 35.89 21.97
C GLU A 51 9.05 34.96 22.54
N GLU A 52 9.63 34.12 21.69
CA GLU A 52 10.95 33.56 21.92
C GLU A 52 11.84 33.90 20.72
N LYS A 53 12.82 34.77 20.95
CA LYS A 53 13.81 35.23 19.97
C LYS A 53 14.85 34.12 19.76
N GLY A 54 14.82 33.48 18.59
CA GLY A 54 15.89 32.66 18.05
C GLY A 54 16.03 32.92 16.54
N SER A 55 17.16 33.47 16.13
CA SER A 55 17.48 33.86 14.75
C SER A 55 17.32 32.69 13.76
N LYS A 56 16.38 32.82 12.83
CA LYS A 56 16.14 31.90 11.72
C LYS A 56 17.19 32.15 10.62
N PRO A 57 18.02 31.17 10.22
CA PRO A 57 18.82 31.33 9.01
C PRO A 57 17.90 31.27 7.79
N ASP A 58 18.00 32.29 6.96
CA ASP A 58 17.32 32.40 5.67
C ASP A 58 17.84 31.30 4.73
N TYR A 59 16.99 30.33 4.40
CA TYR A 59 17.32 29.29 3.43
C TYR A 59 16.86 29.72 2.04
N LYS A 60 17.81 29.97 1.13
CA LYS A 60 17.54 30.25 -0.28
C LYS A 60 17.59 28.93 -1.08
N PRO A 61 16.46 28.44 -1.62
CA PRO A 61 16.44 27.17 -2.34
C PRO A 61 17.10 27.30 -3.71
N GLY A 62 18.03 26.40 -4.02
CA GLY A 62 18.58 26.20 -5.36
C GLY A 62 17.67 25.35 -6.26
N ILE A 63 17.92 25.35 -7.57
CA ILE A 63 17.19 24.55 -8.57
C ILE A 63 17.22 23.04 -8.26
N LEU A 64 18.28 22.56 -7.61
CA LEU A 64 18.43 21.15 -7.21
C LEU A 64 17.71 20.81 -5.90
N ASP A 65 17.45 21.79 -5.03
CA ASP A 65 16.79 21.55 -3.75
C ASP A 65 15.32 21.17 -3.93
N HIS A 66 14.65 21.74 -4.93
CA HIS A 66 13.26 21.42 -5.26
C HIS A 66 13.11 19.98 -5.80
N PHE A 67 14.12 19.50 -6.53
CA PHE A 67 14.18 18.12 -7.03
C PHE A 67 14.42 17.13 -5.88
N PHE A 68 15.38 17.42 -5.00
CA PHE A 68 15.69 16.60 -3.85
C PHE A 68 14.52 16.54 -2.85
N ILE A 69 13.94 17.68 -2.48
CA ILE A 69 12.84 17.74 -1.51
C ILE A 69 11.60 17.00 -2.01
N ASN A 70 11.29 17.01 -3.32
CA ASN A 70 10.11 16.34 -3.87
C ASN A 70 10.33 14.84 -4.11
N SER A 71 11.55 14.44 -4.50
CA SER A 71 11.93 13.03 -4.66
C SER A 71 12.04 12.32 -3.30
N PHE A 72 12.58 13.01 -2.29
CA PHE A 72 12.60 12.52 -0.91
C PHE A 72 11.24 12.61 -0.22
N ARG A 73 10.42 13.66 -0.39
CA ARG A 73 9.10 13.75 0.28
C ARG A 73 8.17 12.60 -0.08
N ASN A 74 8.08 12.20 -1.34
CA ASN A 74 7.09 11.19 -1.73
C ASN A 74 7.50 9.76 -1.31
N LYS A 75 8.81 9.50 -1.23
CA LYS A 75 9.38 8.25 -0.71
C LYS A 75 9.44 8.23 0.82
N LEU A 76 9.86 9.33 1.45
CA LEU A 76 9.99 9.46 2.89
C LEU A 76 8.66 9.66 3.61
N VAL A 77 7.64 10.33 3.05
CA VAL A 77 6.36 10.51 3.79
C VAL A 77 5.68 9.16 4.01
N LYS A 78 5.70 8.27 3.02
CA LYS A 78 5.16 6.91 3.14
C LYS A 78 6.02 6.03 4.07
N VAL A 79 7.35 6.09 3.91
CA VAL A 79 8.30 5.35 4.76
C VAL A 79 8.34 5.89 6.19
N ARG A 80 8.12 7.18 6.43
CA ARG A 80 8.12 7.83 7.76
C ARG A 80 6.86 7.52 8.54
N ILE A 81 5.70 7.45 7.88
CA ILE A 81 4.46 6.97 8.51
C ILE A 81 4.63 5.49 8.92
N LEU A 82 5.15 4.65 8.02
CA LEU A 82 5.41 3.23 8.31
C LEU A 82 6.48 3.03 9.39
N LYS A 83 7.55 3.84 9.38
CA LYS A 83 8.58 3.88 10.43
C LYS A 83 8.10 4.49 11.75
N SER A 84 7.00 5.25 11.76
CA SER A 84 6.43 5.79 13.00
C SER A 84 5.54 4.77 13.72
N LEU A 85 5.09 3.73 13.01
CA LEU A 85 4.33 2.61 13.57
C LEU A 85 5.22 1.61 14.35
N PHE A 86 6.53 1.63 14.09
CA PHE A 86 7.52 0.81 14.78
C PHE A 86 8.51 1.72 15.51
N ARG A 87 8.86 1.44 16.77
CA ARG A 87 9.87 2.23 17.50
C ARG A 87 11.14 2.32 16.63
N PRO A 88 11.66 3.52 16.28
CA PRO A 88 12.68 3.67 15.22
C PRO A 88 13.93 2.82 15.46
N PHE A 89 14.28 2.62 16.73
CA PHE A 89 15.37 1.75 17.16
C PHE A 89 15.18 0.28 16.78
N LEU A 90 13.94 -0.23 16.73
CA LEU A 90 13.66 -1.66 16.52
C LEU A 90 14.01 -2.13 15.11
N LEU A 91 13.79 -1.31 14.08
CA LEU A 91 14.13 -1.64 12.70
C LEU A 91 15.64 -1.59 12.46
N GLU A 92 16.33 -0.63 13.06
CA GLU A 92 17.79 -0.54 13.01
C GLU A 92 18.45 -1.70 13.78
N LEU A 93 17.92 -2.02 14.96
CA LEU A 93 18.37 -3.16 15.76
C LEU A 93 18.16 -4.48 15.01
N TYR A 94 17.00 -4.67 14.37
CA TYR A 94 16.72 -5.84 13.54
C TYR A 94 17.73 -5.99 12.39
N LYS A 95 18.04 -4.90 11.69
CA LYS A 95 19.02 -4.89 10.61
C LYS A 95 20.44 -5.21 11.07
N ILE A 96 20.85 -4.72 12.23
CA ILE A 96 22.21 -4.91 12.74
C ILE A 96 22.37 -6.31 13.34
N LEU A 97 21.35 -6.81 14.04
CA LEU A 97 21.45 -8.07 14.77
C LEU A 97 20.90 -9.27 14.01
N ILE A 98 19.75 -9.16 13.34
CA ILE A 98 19.03 -10.31 12.79
C ILE A 98 19.32 -10.51 11.30
N ALA A 99 19.39 -9.43 10.51
CA ALA A 99 19.66 -9.52 9.08
C ALA A 99 21.02 -10.18 8.71
N PRO A 100 22.13 -10.03 9.47
CA PRO A 100 23.39 -10.69 9.11
C PRO A 100 23.51 -12.13 9.61
N ILE A 101 22.57 -12.63 10.42
CA ILE A 101 22.65 -13.99 10.96
C ILE A 101 22.40 -15.00 9.83
N ASP A 102 23.30 -15.97 9.71
CA ASP A 102 23.21 -17.09 8.76
C ASP A 102 22.99 -16.63 7.31
N GLY A 103 23.72 -15.59 6.90
CA GLY A 103 23.60 -15.01 5.55
C GLY A 103 22.23 -14.39 5.23
N GLY A 104 21.43 -14.08 6.26
CA GLY A 104 20.10 -13.48 6.13
C GLY A 104 18.96 -14.50 5.98
N LYS A 105 19.24 -15.80 6.06
CA LYS A 105 18.21 -16.86 5.96
C LYS A 105 17.22 -16.80 7.11
N VAL A 106 17.72 -16.70 8.34
CA VAL A 106 16.89 -16.61 9.55
C VAL A 106 15.98 -15.38 9.47
N ALA A 107 16.53 -14.24 9.05
CA ALA A 107 15.78 -13.02 8.84
C ALA A 107 14.65 -13.19 7.80
N ALA A 108 14.96 -13.82 6.66
CA ALA A 108 14.00 -14.07 5.59
C ALA A 108 12.86 -15.00 6.03
N VAL A 109 13.16 -16.10 6.74
CA VAL A 109 12.16 -17.03 7.28
C VAL A 109 11.28 -16.35 8.33
N MET A 110 11.89 -15.58 9.25
CA MET A 110 11.15 -14.84 10.28
C MET A 110 10.18 -13.85 9.64
N VAL A 111 10.64 -13.08 8.66
CA VAL A 111 9.80 -12.10 7.95
C VAL A 111 8.69 -12.76 7.17
N ALA A 112 8.93 -13.90 6.51
CA ALA A 112 7.88 -14.65 5.82
C ALA A 112 6.76 -15.07 6.77
N ARG A 113 7.12 -15.60 7.95
CA ARG A 113 6.16 -16.01 8.99
C ARG A 113 5.37 -14.83 9.54
N VAL A 114 6.06 -13.74 9.88
CA VAL A 114 5.41 -12.51 10.36
C VAL A 114 4.46 -11.95 9.31
N THR A 115 4.87 -11.91 8.03
CA THR A 115 4.04 -11.44 6.92
C THR A 115 2.73 -12.23 6.82
N VAL A 116 2.79 -13.57 6.90
CA VAL A 116 1.56 -14.38 6.91
C VAL A 116 0.68 -14.04 8.12
N LEU A 117 1.24 -13.88 9.30
CA LEU A 117 0.46 -13.59 10.50
C LEU A 117 -0.18 -12.19 10.50
N THR A 118 0.52 -11.18 9.98
CA THR A 118 0.07 -9.78 10.09
C THR A 118 -0.57 -9.24 8.81
N CYS A 119 -0.23 -9.78 7.65
CA CYS A 119 -0.63 -9.21 6.36
C CYS A 119 -1.73 -9.99 5.65
N GLN A 120 -2.23 -11.10 6.21
CA GLN A 120 -3.38 -11.83 5.65
C GLN A 120 -4.62 -10.96 5.48
N TRP A 121 -4.90 -10.06 6.43
CA TRP A 121 -6.05 -9.15 6.30
C TRP A 121 -5.93 -8.17 5.12
N LEU A 122 -4.69 -7.76 4.81
CA LEU A 122 -4.40 -6.81 3.73
C LEU A 122 -4.34 -7.51 2.35
N MET A 123 -3.66 -8.65 2.30
CA MET A 123 -3.30 -9.31 1.04
C MET A 123 -4.27 -10.44 0.68
N GLY A 124 -4.96 -11.04 1.64
CA GLY A 124 -5.78 -12.24 1.45
C GLY A 124 -5.13 -13.49 2.05
N THR A 125 -5.76 -14.65 1.82
CA THR A 125 -5.26 -15.94 2.31
C THR A 125 -3.84 -16.18 1.80
N SER A 126 -2.92 -16.44 2.73
CA SER A 126 -1.50 -16.62 2.42
C SER A 126 -0.88 -17.75 3.22
N ASN A 127 0.01 -18.50 2.58
CA ASN A 127 0.72 -19.63 3.17
C ASN A 127 2.23 -19.49 2.95
N VAL A 128 3.03 -20.01 3.88
CA VAL A 128 4.49 -20.04 3.72
C VAL A 128 4.89 -21.23 2.85
N ASN A 129 5.80 -21.00 1.91
CA ASN A 129 6.37 -22.03 1.05
C ASN A 129 7.90 -21.94 0.99
N SER A 130 8.52 -22.99 0.46
CA SER A 130 9.97 -23.04 0.25
C SER A 130 10.35 -22.27 -1.03
N VAL A 131 11.46 -21.54 -0.97
CA VAL A 131 12.02 -20.76 -2.09
C VAL A 131 13.52 -21.00 -2.16
N ASP A 132 14.03 -21.08 -3.39
CA ASP A 132 15.46 -21.21 -3.67
C ASP A 132 16.16 -19.86 -3.52
N LEU A 133 17.16 -19.84 -2.65
CA LEU A 133 18.03 -18.71 -2.40
C LEU A 133 19.18 -18.67 -3.42
N PRO A 134 19.80 -17.51 -3.62
CA PRO A 134 20.93 -17.37 -4.55
C PRO A 134 22.17 -18.18 -4.16
N ASP A 135 22.23 -18.70 -2.94
CA ASP A 135 23.31 -19.58 -2.46
C ASP A 135 23.08 -21.07 -2.78
N GLY A 136 21.98 -21.40 -3.48
CA GLY A 136 21.61 -22.76 -3.86
C GLY A 136 20.87 -23.54 -2.77
N THR A 137 20.62 -22.93 -1.60
CA THR A 137 19.81 -23.56 -0.55
C THR A 137 18.33 -23.20 -0.68
N SER A 138 17.44 -24.07 -0.21
CA SER A 138 16.01 -23.78 -0.14
C SER A 138 15.57 -23.63 1.31
N CYS A 139 14.72 -22.64 1.58
CA CYS A 139 14.15 -22.45 2.91
C CYS A 139 12.74 -21.89 2.83
N ASN A 140 11.99 -22.01 3.93
CA ASN A 140 10.62 -21.55 4.08
C ASN A 140 10.52 -20.02 4.23
N SER A 141 11.13 -19.28 3.29
CA SER A 141 11.13 -17.82 3.18
C SER A 141 10.20 -17.31 2.08
N GLY A 142 9.40 -18.17 1.48
CA GLY A 142 8.36 -17.77 0.54
C GLY A 142 7.03 -17.49 1.24
N VAL A 143 6.27 -16.54 0.71
CA VAL A 143 4.85 -16.36 1.04
C VAL A 143 4.05 -16.37 -0.24
N PHE A 144 3.18 -17.36 -0.39
CA PHE A 144 2.23 -17.45 -1.49
C PHE A 144 0.88 -16.90 -1.03
N VAL A 145 0.41 -15.85 -1.71
CA VAL A 145 -0.93 -15.31 -1.54
C VAL A 145 -1.80 -15.89 -2.64
N GLU A 146 -2.80 -16.70 -2.27
CA GLU A 146 -3.65 -17.42 -3.22
C GLU A 146 -4.47 -16.48 -4.09
N ARG A 147 -4.96 -15.39 -3.47
CA ARG A 147 -5.73 -14.36 -4.16
C ARG A 147 -5.49 -13.01 -3.50
N CYS A 148 -4.72 -12.17 -4.18
CA CYS A 148 -4.29 -10.87 -3.70
C CYS A 148 -5.43 -9.86 -3.75
N LYS A 149 -6.03 -9.54 -2.59
CA LYS A 149 -7.12 -8.59 -2.46
C LYS A 149 -6.80 -7.22 -3.09
N TYR A 150 -5.57 -6.74 -2.91
CA TYR A 150 -5.14 -5.47 -3.48
C TYR A 150 -5.17 -5.46 -5.02
N LEU A 151 -4.70 -6.53 -5.65
CA LEU A 151 -4.71 -6.66 -7.10
C LEU A 151 -6.12 -6.93 -7.64
N GLU A 152 -6.90 -7.76 -6.93
CA GLU A 152 -8.29 -8.08 -7.27
C GLU A 152 -9.22 -6.85 -7.21
N GLU A 153 -9.03 -5.98 -6.22
CA GLU A 153 -9.83 -4.76 -6.08
C GLU A 153 -9.41 -3.68 -7.09
N SER A 154 -8.10 -3.50 -7.29
CA SER A 154 -7.59 -2.47 -8.20
C SER A 154 -7.72 -2.84 -9.68
N LYS A 155 -7.71 -4.14 -9.99
CA LYS A 155 -7.81 -4.71 -11.35
C LYS A 155 -6.85 -4.04 -12.33
N CYS A 156 -5.69 -3.61 -11.85
CA CYS A 156 -4.77 -2.82 -12.66
C CYS A 156 -3.32 -3.14 -12.33
N VAL A 157 -2.61 -3.65 -13.35
CA VAL A 157 -1.17 -3.93 -13.30
C VAL A 157 -0.39 -2.70 -12.84
N GLY A 158 -0.67 -1.53 -13.43
CA GLY A 158 0.03 -0.29 -13.09
C GLY A 158 -0.12 0.10 -11.61
N ILE A 159 -1.27 -0.14 -10.98
CA ILE A 159 -1.49 0.12 -9.54
C ILE A 159 -0.69 -0.88 -8.71
N CYS A 160 -0.81 -2.18 -9.01
CA CYS A 160 -0.11 -3.25 -8.31
C CYS A 160 1.41 -3.03 -8.31
N ILE A 161 1.99 -2.78 -9.48
CA ILE A 161 3.43 -2.57 -9.65
C ILE A 161 3.92 -1.35 -8.86
N ASN A 162 3.29 -0.20 -9.05
CA ASN A 162 3.81 1.07 -8.54
C ASN A 162 3.44 1.36 -7.08
N THR A 163 2.41 0.70 -6.55
CA THR A 163 1.95 0.95 -5.18
C THR A 163 2.28 -0.20 -4.23
N CYS A 164 2.26 -1.44 -4.72
CA CYS A 164 2.55 -2.62 -3.91
C CYS A 164 3.97 -3.14 -4.16
N LYS A 165 4.26 -3.66 -5.37
CA LYS A 165 5.53 -4.36 -5.67
C LYS A 165 6.77 -3.52 -5.41
N LEU A 166 6.96 -2.43 -6.15
CA LEU A 166 8.20 -1.63 -6.07
C LEU A 166 8.43 -1.00 -4.69
N PRO A 167 7.40 -0.41 -4.03
CA PRO A 167 7.59 0.16 -2.69
C PRO A 167 7.90 -0.90 -1.64
N THR A 168 7.24 -2.08 -1.71
CA THR A 168 7.45 -3.15 -0.73
C THR A 168 8.84 -3.76 -0.87
N GLN A 169 9.29 -4.04 -2.09
CA GLN A 169 10.66 -4.51 -2.34
C GLN A 169 11.71 -3.52 -1.84
N SER A 170 11.50 -2.22 -2.10
CA SER A 170 12.39 -1.16 -1.60
C SER A 170 12.38 -1.10 -0.07
N PHE A 171 11.21 -1.24 0.57
CA PHE A 171 11.10 -1.25 2.02
C PHE A 171 11.86 -2.41 2.65
N PHE A 172 11.67 -3.64 2.17
CA PHE A 172 12.36 -4.78 2.75
C PHE A 172 13.88 -4.69 2.55
N LYS A 173 14.35 -4.28 1.38
CA LYS A 173 15.77 -4.04 1.12
C LYS A 173 16.34 -2.91 1.98
N ASP A 174 15.77 -1.72 1.88
CA ASP A 174 16.37 -0.50 2.42
C ASP A 174 16.01 -0.26 3.89
N CYS A 175 14.91 -0.81 4.41
CA CYS A 175 14.44 -0.63 5.78
C CYS A 175 14.55 -1.88 6.65
N MET A 176 14.39 -3.09 6.12
CA MET A 176 14.54 -4.34 6.88
C MET A 176 15.90 -5.01 6.66
N GLY A 177 16.64 -4.67 5.60
CA GLY A 177 17.90 -5.34 5.26
C GLY A 177 17.70 -6.75 4.69
N VAL A 178 16.48 -7.09 4.28
CA VAL A 178 16.14 -8.41 3.73
C VAL A 178 15.70 -8.22 2.28
N PRO A 179 16.42 -8.78 1.29
CA PRO A 179 15.97 -8.73 -0.10
C PRO A 179 14.61 -9.40 -0.28
N LEU A 180 13.80 -8.85 -1.18
CA LEU A 180 12.49 -9.40 -1.52
C LEU A 180 12.26 -9.31 -3.03
N VAL A 181 11.78 -10.40 -3.62
CA VAL A 181 11.13 -10.40 -4.94
C VAL A 181 9.64 -10.67 -4.77
N MET A 182 8.84 -9.98 -5.59
CA MET A 182 7.38 -10.15 -5.64
C MET A 182 7.01 -10.45 -7.08
N GLU A 183 6.28 -11.55 -7.26
CA GLU A 183 5.86 -12.08 -8.55
C GLU A 183 4.33 -12.17 -8.55
N PRO A 184 3.62 -11.09 -8.94
CA PRO A 184 2.18 -11.12 -9.10
C PRO A 184 1.79 -11.91 -10.35
N ASN A 185 0.70 -12.66 -10.27
CA ASN A 185 0.03 -13.26 -11.42
C ASN A 185 -1.25 -12.49 -11.71
N PHE A 186 -1.32 -11.87 -12.88
CA PHE A 186 -2.43 -10.99 -13.27
C PHE A 186 -3.65 -11.75 -13.81
N SER A 187 -3.53 -13.06 -14.05
CA SER A 187 -4.61 -13.90 -14.57
C SER A 187 -5.49 -14.48 -13.45
N ASP A 188 -4.86 -14.98 -12.38
CA ASP A 188 -5.57 -15.60 -11.24
C ASP A 188 -5.59 -14.73 -9.97
N TYR A 189 -4.92 -13.58 -10.02
CA TYR A 189 -4.73 -12.63 -8.93
C TYR A 189 -3.84 -13.14 -7.79
N SER A 190 -3.11 -14.24 -7.95
CA SER A 190 -2.15 -14.72 -6.94
C SER A 190 -0.88 -13.85 -6.89
N CYS A 191 -0.11 -13.95 -5.82
CA CYS A 191 1.16 -13.23 -5.69
C CYS A 191 2.16 -14.00 -4.84
N GLN A 192 3.35 -14.26 -5.39
CA GLN A 192 4.44 -14.93 -4.70
C GLN A 192 5.46 -13.90 -4.17
N PHE A 193 5.74 -13.96 -2.87
CA PHE A 193 6.80 -13.23 -2.21
C PHE A 193 7.98 -14.18 -1.99
N LYS A 194 9.19 -13.74 -2.30
CA LYS A 194 10.43 -14.50 -2.14
C LYS A 194 11.40 -13.70 -1.29
N PHE A 195 11.40 -13.92 0.03
CA PHE A 195 12.32 -13.24 0.94
C PHE A 195 13.71 -13.88 0.86
N GLY A 196 14.75 -13.05 0.90
CA GLY A 196 16.15 -13.44 0.71
C GLY A 196 16.60 -13.48 -0.76
N VAL A 197 15.71 -13.18 -1.71
CA VAL A 197 16.02 -13.13 -3.15
C VAL A 197 16.07 -11.69 -3.61
N PHE A 198 17.09 -11.33 -4.39
CA PHE A 198 17.24 -9.98 -4.93
C PHE A 198 16.30 -9.74 -6.11
N PRO A 199 15.59 -8.60 -6.17
CA PRO A 199 14.74 -8.28 -7.31
C PRO A 199 15.60 -8.17 -8.58
N PRO A 200 15.09 -8.67 -9.72
CA PRO A 200 15.78 -8.54 -10.99
C PRO A 200 15.89 -7.06 -11.38
N LEU A 201 16.79 -6.77 -12.33
CA LEU A 201 16.82 -5.46 -12.97
C LEU A 201 15.47 -5.16 -13.61
N PRO A 202 15.01 -3.89 -13.64
CA PRO A 202 13.71 -3.53 -14.21
C PRO A 202 13.51 -4.03 -15.65
N GLU A 203 14.59 -4.07 -16.44
CA GLU A 203 14.61 -4.56 -17.82
C GLU A 203 14.30 -6.07 -17.94
N ASN A 204 14.59 -6.82 -16.88
CA ASN A 204 14.41 -8.29 -16.83
C ASN A 204 13.16 -8.69 -16.03
N ASP A 205 12.45 -7.74 -15.42
CA ASP A 205 11.24 -8.02 -14.65
C ASP A 205 10.03 -8.12 -15.58
N ALA A 206 9.55 -9.35 -15.80
CA ALA A 206 8.39 -9.62 -16.64
C ALA A 206 7.15 -8.83 -16.21
N ALA A 207 6.93 -8.67 -14.90
CA ALA A 207 5.74 -7.99 -14.38
C ALA A 207 5.71 -6.49 -14.71
N LEU A 208 6.86 -5.88 -15.02
CA LEU A 208 6.95 -4.47 -15.44
C LEU A 208 6.60 -4.28 -16.92
N LYS A 209 6.63 -5.35 -17.72
CA LYS A 209 6.33 -5.33 -19.16
C LYS A 209 4.87 -5.63 -19.46
N GLU A 210 4.14 -6.18 -18.49
CA GLU A 210 2.74 -6.53 -18.64
C GLU A 210 1.85 -5.29 -18.88
N PRO A 211 1.00 -5.30 -19.92
CA PRO A 211 0.02 -4.24 -20.13
C PRO A 211 -1.04 -4.25 -19.01
N CYS A 212 -1.72 -3.12 -18.81
CA CYS A 212 -2.86 -3.10 -17.89
C CYS A 212 -4.00 -3.99 -18.41
N LEU A 213 -4.69 -4.66 -17.49
CA LEU A 213 -5.90 -5.43 -17.78
C LEU A 213 -6.94 -4.56 -18.50
N ASP A 214 -7.74 -5.16 -19.37
CA ASP A 214 -8.79 -4.43 -20.11
C ASP A 214 -9.83 -3.78 -19.21
N ILE A 215 -10.05 -4.37 -18.04
CA ILE A 215 -10.96 -3.86 -17.02
C ILE A 215 -10.30 -2.83 -16.08
N CYS A 216 -9.03 -2.44 -16.30
CA CYS A 216 -8.37 -1.45 -15.46
C CYS A 216 -9.04 -0.07 -15.59
N PRO A 217 -9.56 0.51 -14.49
CA PRO A 217 -10.28 1.78 -14.53
C PRO A 217 -9.39 2.96 -14.94
N ILE A 218 -8.11 2.94 -14.52
CA ILE A 218 -7.14 4.00 -14.88
C ILE A 218 -6.79 3.94 -16.36
N ALA A 219 -6.53 2.74 -16.88
CA ALA A 219 -6.18 2.56 -18.29
C ALA A 219 -7.37 2.92 -19.19
N ASN A 220 -8.58 2.48 -18.83
CA ASN A 220 -9.81 2.82 -19.58
C ASN A 220 -10.05 4.32 -19.63
N LYS A 221 -9.99 5.01 -18.48
CA LYS A 221 -10.14 6.47 -18.43
C LYS A 221 -9.10 7.18 -19.31
N ARG A 222 -7.84 6.71 -19.31
CA ARG A 222 -6.80 7.28 -20.18
C ARG A 222 -7.09 7.04 -21.66
N ARG A 223 -7.54 5.85 -22.03
CA ARG A 223 -7.93 5.49 -23.41
C ARG A 223 -9.09 6.36 -23.90
N GLU A 224 -10.11 6.58 -23.07
CA GLU A 224 -11.25 7.46 -23.38
C GLU A 224 -10.81 8.90 -23.64
N ILE A 225 -9.95 9.46 -22.78
CA ILE A 225 -9.43 10.82 -22.94
C ILE A 225 -8.62 10.93 -24.24
N GLN A 226 -7.76 9.96 -24.53
CA GLN A 226 -6.96 9.94 -25.76
C GLN A 226 -7.86 9.93 -27.01
N ARG A 227 -8.90 9.09 -27.02
CA ARG A 227 -9.86 9.04 -28.13
C ARG A 227 -10.55 10.40 -28.33
N ASN A 228 -10.95 11.07 -27.25
CA ASN A 228 -11.59 12.38 -27.34
C ASN A 228 -10.64 13.47 -27.88
N VAL A 229 -9.35 13.41 -27.53
CA VAL A 229 -8.34 14.33 -28.04
C VAL A 229 -8.08 14.10 -29.54
N ASP A 230 -8.05 12.84 -29.99
CA ASP A 230 -7.84 12.54 -31.41
C ASP A 230 -9.05 12.92 -32.28
N VAL A 231 -10.27 12.85 -31.74
CA VAL A 231 -11.48 13.38 -32.41
C VAL A 231 -11.47 14.92 -32.50
N MET A 232 -10.89 15.61 -31.52
CA MET A 232 -10.80 17.09 -31.51
C MET A 232 -9.65 17.65 -32.36
N LYS A 233 -8.75 16.84 -32.92
CA LYS A 233 -7.77 17.32 -33.90
C LYS A 233 -8.48 17.62 -35.22
N CYS A 234 -8.78 18.90 -35.45
CA CYS A 234 -9.34 19.41 -36.71
C CYS A 234 -8.53 18.93 -37.93
N PRO A 235 -9.19 18.70 -39.09
CA PRO A 235 -8.49 18.37 -40.32
C PRO A 235 -7.52 19.51 -40.67
N LYS A 236 -6.28 19.15 -41.03
CA LYS A 236 -5.35 20.12 -41.64
C LYS A 236 -5.98 20.57 -42.96
N ALA A 237 -6.24 21.87 -43.06
CA ALA A 237 -6.59 22.55 -44.30
C ALA A 237 -5.44 22.52 -45.30
#